data_AF-A0A0U1LW36-F1
#
_entry.id   AF-A0A0U1LW36-F1
#
_cell.length_a   1.000
_cell.length_b   1.000
_cell.length_c   1.000
_cell.angle_alpha   90.00
_cell.angle_beta   90.00
_cell.angle_gamma   90.00
#
_symmetry.space_group_name_H-M   'P 1'
#
loop_
_entity.id
_entity.type
_entity.pdbx_description
1 polymer ?
#
loop_
_entity_poly.entity_id
_entity_poly.type
_entity_poly.pdbx_seq_one_letter_code
_entity_poly.pdbx_strand_id
1 'polypeptide(L)'
;MGDRGPAAALNGASLISGVPLAYWIDYGFTKMYTQASWRVPTTLQCILTIIGGRLMIFMPNTPRWYNAKMRIEEGDSTLCRLHDEPLDNPVVQQAKREILAVIESELEANKLLDGPNL
;
A
#
# COMPACT_ATOMS: atom_id res chain seq x y z
N MET A 1 -12.35 -0.70 15.49
CA MET A 1 -12.52 0.64 14.87
C MET A 1 -11.45 1.64 15.34
N GLY A 2 -10.18 1.21 15.53
CA GLY A 2 -9.10 2.07 16.07
C GLY A 2 -7.78 2.07 15.29
N ASP A 3 -7.53 1.10 14.41
CA ASP A 3 -6.14 0.85 13.95
C ASP A 3 -5.75 1.57 12.64
N ARG A 4 -6.69 2.27 12.00
CA ARG A 4 -6.42 2.99 10.73
C ARG A 4 -5.64 4.30 10.92
N GLY A 5 -5.83 4.96 12.07
CA GLY A 5 -5.12 6.20 12.42
C GLY A 5 -3.61 5.98 12.59
N PRO A 6 -3.17 5.03 13.43
CA PRO A 6 -1.76 4.70 13.60
C PRO A 6 -1.08 4.24 12.30
N ALA A 7 -1.76 3.43 11.49
CA ALA A 7 -1.22 2.97 10.20
C ALA A 7 -1.00 4.14 9.21
N ALA A 8 -1.94 5.09 9.15
CA ALA A 8 -1.77 6.29 8.32
C ALA A 8 -0.60 7.17 8.81
N ALA A 9 -0.48 7.36 10.14
CA ALA A 9 0.61 8.11 10.74
C ALA A 9 1.97 7.47 10.49
N LEU A 10 2.08 6.14 10.56
CA LEU A 10 3.31 5.40 10.29
C LEU A 10 3.76 5.54 8.83
N ASN A 11 2.83 5.46 7.88
CA ASN A 11 3.12 5.69 6.47
C ASN A 11 3.66 7.12 6.25
N GLY A 12 3.01 8.13 6.83
CA GLY A 12 3.46 9.51 6.77
C GLY A 12 4.84 9.72 7.42
N ALA A 13 5.06 9.15 8.60
CA ALA A 13 6.35 9.21 9.28
C ALA A 13 7.47 8.57 8.46
N SER A 14 7.19 7.43 7.82
CA SER A 14 8.15 6.74 6.95
C SER A 14 8.55 7.60 5.76
N LEU A 15 7.58 8.23 5.09
CA LEU A 15 7.84 9.16 3.98
C LEU A 15 8.67 10.36 4.41
N ILE A 16 8.31 10.99 5.53
CA ILE A 16 9.02 12.17 6.05
C ILE A 16 10.42 11.80 6.50
N SER A 17 10.62 10.62 7.09
CA SER A 17 11.95 10.15 7.55
C SER A 17 12.93 9.89 6.41
N GLY A 18 12.44 9.55 5.21
CA GLY A 18 13.30 9.32 4.04
C GLY A 18 14.00 10.59 3.55
N VAL A 19 13.36 11.75 3.68
CA VAL A 19 13.89 13.05 3.23
C VAL A 19 15.17 13.47 3.98
N PRO A 20 15.22 13.53 5.33
CA PRO A 20 16.44 13.87 6.03
C PRO A 20 17.53 12.81 5.83
N LEU A 21 17.19 11.52 5.73
CA LEU A 21 18.17 10.47 5.42
C LEU A 21 18.87 10.71 4.08
N ALA A 22 18.12 11.10 3.03
CA ALA A 22 18.70 11.47 1.75
C ALA A 22 19.61 12.71 1.88
N TYR A 23 19.17 13.75 2.61
CA TYR A 23 19.98 14.94 2.85
C TYR A 23 21.28 14.66 3.60
N TRP A 24 21.28 13.78 4.59
CA TRP A 24 22.50 13.39 5.31
C TRP A 24 23.51 12.69 4.41
N ILE A 25 23.03 11.83 3.51
CA ILE A 25 23.87 11.17 2.52
C ILE A 25 24.47 12.22 1.57
N ASP A 26 23.66 13.10 1.00
CA ASP A 26 24.12 14.17 0.09
C ASP A 26 25.14 15.10 0.76
N TYR A 27 24.91 15.45 2.03
CA TYR A 27 25.84 16.25 2.82
C TYR A 27 27.21 15.58 2.97
N GLY A 28 27.25 14.26 3.18
CA GLY A 28 28.49 13.49 3.28
C GLY A 28 29.37 13.55 2.02
N PHE A 29 28.76 13.67 0.83
CA PHE A 29 29.46 13.76 -0.46
C PHE A 29 29.71 15.20 -0.92
N THR A 30 29.17 16.21 -0.23
CA THR A 30 29.28 17.62 -0.59
C THR A 30 30.73 18.15 -0.57
N LYS A 31 31.64 17.51 0.17
CA LYS A 31 33.06 17.89 0.22
C LYS A 31 33.90 17.36 -0.95
N MET A 32 33.31 16.56 -1.85
CA MET A 32 34.00 16.10 -3.06
C MET A 32 33.91 17.14 -4.20
N TYR A 33 35.05 17.62 -4.69
CA TYR A 33 35.12 18.55 -5.83
C TYR A 33 35.03 17.86 -7.21
N THR A 34 34.91 16.54 -7.23
CA THR A 34 34.78 15.73 -8.45
C THR A 34 33.33 15.49 -8.83
N GLN A 35 33.08 15.09 -10.08
CA GLN A 35 31.75 14.66 -10.57
C GLN A 35 31.11 13.51 -9.75
N ALA A 36 31.87 12.84 -8.87
CA ALA A 36 31.33 11.83 -7.96
C ALA A 36 30.36 12.40 -6.91
N SER A 37 30.42 13.71 -6.61
CA SER A 37 29.62 14.35 -5.55
C SER A 37 28.11 14.22 -5.73
N TRP A 38 27.62 14.27 -6.97
CA TRP A 38 26.20 14.11 -7.28
C TRP A 38 25.86 12.71 -7.81
N ARG A 39 26.81 12.03 -8.45
CA ARG A 39 26.59 10.71 -9.05
C ARG A 39 26.43 9.62 -7.99
N VAL A 40 27.27 9.63 -6.95
CA VAL A 40 27.25 8.61 -5.91
C VAL A 40 25.93 8.64 -5.11
N PRO A 41 25.48 9.79 -4.59
CA PRO A 41 24.20 9.83 -3.86
C PRO A 41 23.01 9.47 -4.75
N THR A 42 22.96 10.00 -5.98
CA THR A 42 21.89 9.68 -6.94
C THR A 42 21.83 8.18 -7.24
N THR A 43 22.98 7.55 -7.51
CA THR A 43 23.03 6.11 -7.81
C THR A 43 22.59 5.28 -6.62
N LEU A 44 22.99 5.66 -5.41
CA LEU A 44 22.55 5.00 -4.18
C LEU A 44 21.03 5.10 -3.97
N GLN A 45 20.46 6.30 -4.18
CA GLN A 45 19.01 6.52 -4.10
C GLN A 45 18.25 5.69 -5.15
N CYS A 46 18.78 5.59 -6.37
CA CYS A 46 18.21 4.74 -7.42
C CYS A 46 18.24 3.26 -7.01
N ILE A 47 19.33 2.77 -6.44
CA ILE A 47 19.44 1.38 -5.98
C ILE A 47 18.38 1.08 -4.91
N LEU A 48 18.25 1.93 -3.89
CA LEU A 48 17.25 1.75 -2.83
C LEU A 48 15.82 1.75 -3.38
N THR A 49 15.52 2.66 -4.30
CA THR A 49 14.21 2.74 -4.95
C THR A 49 13.94 1.49 -5.81
N ILE A 50 14.93 0.99 -6.55
CA ILE A 50 14.78 -0.21 -7.37
C ILE A 50 14.54 -1.44 -6.48
N ILE A 51 15.26 -1.58 -5.36
CA ILE A 51 15.06 -2.69 -4.43
C ILE A 51 13.64 -2.63 -3.85
N GLY A 52 13.22 -1.46 -3.34
CA GLY A 52 11.86 -1.28 -2.81
C GLY A 52 10.77 -1.53 -3.86
N GLY A 53 10.96 -0.99 -5.07
CA GLY A 53 10.03 -1.18 -6.19
C GLY A 53 9.92 -2.64 -6.62
N ARG A 54 11.01 -3.41 -6.60
CA ARG A 54 10.98 -4.85 -6.88
C ARG A 54 10.19 -5.61 -5.81
N LEU A 55 10.36 -5.27 -4.53
CA LEU A 55 9.59 -5.89 -3.44
C LEU A 55 8.08 -5.62 -3.59
N MET A 56 7.70 -4.44 -4.08
CA MET A 56 6.30 -4.09 -4.33
C MET A 56 5.63 -5.00 -5.36
N ILE A 57 6.36 -5.47 -6.38
CA ILE A 57 5.83 -6.37 -7.41
C ILE A 57 5.43 -7.74 -6.81
N PHE A 58 6.09 -8.18 -5.73
CA PHE A 58 5.79 -9.44 -5.06
C PHE A 58 4.62 -9.35 -4.05
N MET A 59 4.15 -8.14 -3.73
CA MET A 59 3.09 -7.95 -2.76
C MET A 59 1.72 -8.28 -3.39
N PRO A 60 0.89 -9.15 -2.78
CA PRO A 60 -0.45 -9.41 -3.28
C PRO A 60 -1.29 -8.12 -3.20
N ASN A 61 -2.25 -7.98 -4.13
CA ASN A 61 -3.17 -6.84 -4.10
C ASN A 61 -4.08 -6.91 -2.85
N THR A 62 -4.70 -5.78 -2.50
CA THR A 62 -5.61 -5.76 -1.34
C THR A 62 -6.80 -6.72 -1.55
N PRO A 63 -7.29 -7.39 -0.49
CA PRO A 63 -8.43 -8.33 -0.62
C PRO A 63 -9.69 -7.64 -1.18
N ARG A 64 -9.88 -6.35 -0.86
CA ARG A 64 -10.93 -5.51 -1.45
C ARG A 64 -10.81 -5.39 -2.98
N TRP A 65 -9.60 -5.25 -3.52
CA TRP A 65 -9.37 -5.14 -4.96
C TRP A 65 -9.80 -6.41 -5.71
N TYR A 66 -9.52 -7.59 -5.14
CA TYR A 66 -9.95 -8.87 -5.70
C TYR A 66 -11.47 -9.02 -5.67
N ASN A 67 -12.11 -8.69 -4.54
CA ASN A 67 -13.56 -8.74 -4.41
C ASN A 67 -14.29 -7.79 -5.37
N ALA A 68 -13.78 -6.57 -5.57
CA ALA A 68 -14.34 -5.62 -6.52
C ALA A 68 -14.25 -6.10 -7.99
N LYS A 69 -13.31 -7.02 -8.30
CA LYS A 69 -13.17 -7.64 -9.62
C LYS A 69 -13.88 -8.99 -9.75
N MET A 70 -14.79 -9.32 -8.83
CA MET A 70 -15.49 -10.62 -8.79
C MET A 70 -14.54 -11.83 -8.63
N ARG A 71 -13.29 -11.62 -8.19
CA ARG A 71 -12.29 -12.67 -7.93
C ARG A 71 -12.29 -13.06 -6.45
N ILE A 72 -13.39 -13.67 -6.01
CA ILE A 72 -13.63 -13.92 -4.57
C ILE A 72 -12.62 -14.91 -3.98
N GLU A 73 -12.25 -15.97 -4.70
CA GLU A 73 -11.30 -16.99 -4.21
C GLU A 73 -9.90 -16.41 -3.92
N GLU A 74 -9.42 -15.50 -4.77
CA GLU A 74 -8.14 -14.82 -4.57
C GLU A 74 -8.22 -13.78 -3.45
N GLY A 75 -9.37 -13.12 -3.29
CA GLY A 75 -9.67 -12.26 -2.15
C GLY A 75 -9.64 -13.04 -0.83
N ASP A 76 -10.25 -14.22 -0.81
CA ASP A 76 -10.31 -15.11 0.35
C ASP A 76 -8.92 -15.60 0.75
N SER A 77 -8.13 -16.11 -0.21
CA SER A 77 -6.75 -16.55 0.07
C SER A 77 -5.87 -15.41 0.61
N THR A 78 -6.04 -14.19 0.08
CA THR A 78 -5.30 -13.01 0.58
C THR A 78 -5.76 -12.60 1.96
N LEU A 79 -7.06 -12.71 2.27
CA LEU A 79 -7.63 -12.40 3.57
C LEU A 79 -7.20 -13.42 4.63
N CYS A 80 -7.19 -14.71 4.32
CA CYS A 80 -6.64 -15.75 5.19
C CYS A 80 -5.17 -15.49 5.51
N ARG A 81 -4.36 -15.09 4.50
CA ARG A 81 -2.95 -14.72 4.70
C ARG A 81 -2.76 -13.45 5.54
N LEU A 82 -3.70 -12.50 5.48
CA LEU A 82 -3.64 -11.27 6.26
C LEU A 82 -3.94 -11.51 7.75
N HIS A 83 -4.86 -12.43 8.04
CA HIS A 83 -5.27 -12.77 9.40
C HIS A 83 -4.51 -13.97 9.97
N ASP A 84 -3.69 -14.66 9.17
CA ASP A 84 -2.98 -15.90 9.50
C ASP A 84 -3.90 -17.02 10.04
N GLU A 85 -5.12 -17.08 9.52
CA GLU A 85 -6.21 -17.93 9.99
C GLU A 85 -6.95 -18.56 8.79
N PRO A 86 -7.57 -19.75 8.96
CA PRO A 86 -8.31 -20.40 7.89
C PRO A 86 -9.60 -19.63 7.56
N LEU A 87 -10.13 -19.87 6.36
CA LEU A 87 -11.32 -19.18 5.85
C LEU A 87 -12.54 -19.37 6.76
N ASP A 88 -12.66 -20.51 7.43
CA ASP A 88 -13.79 -20.82 8.32
C ASP A 88 -13.71 -20.09 9.67
N ASN A 89 -12.60 -19.43 9.98
CA ASN A 89 -12.48 -18.67 11.22
C ASN A 89 -13.49 -17.52 11.22
N PRO A 90 -14.28 -17.34 12.30
CA PRO A 90 -15.28 -16.28 12.39
C PRO A 90 -14.71 -14.87 12.18
N VAL A 91 -13.44 -14.63 12.51
CA VAL A 91 -12.75 -13.34 12.30
C VAL A 91 -12.58 -13.05 10.81
N VAL A 92 -12.11 -14.04 10.03
CA VAL A 92 -11.90 -13.91 8.58
C VAL A 92 -13.23 -13.76 7.86
N GLN A 93 -14.24 -14.54 8.24
CA GLN A 93 -15.60 -14.44 7.70
C GLN A 93 -16.23 -13.08 7.99
N GLN A 94 -16.03 -12.53 9.18
CA GLN A 94 -16.52 -11.21 9.54
C GLN A 94 -15.85 -10.12 8.69
N ALA A 95 -14.52 -10.16 8.56
CA ALA A 95 -13.79 -9.21 7.72
C ALA A 95 -14.23 -9.28 6.25
N LYS A 96 -14.47 -10.49 5.72
CA LYS A 96 -15.00 -10.69 4.36
C LYS A 96 -16.36 -10.03 4.19
N ARG A 97 -17.29 -10.27 5.11
CA ARG A 97 -18.64 -9.68 5.08
C ARG A 97 -18.59 -8.15 5.11
N GLU A 98 -17.74 -7.58 5.96
CA GLU A 98 -17.56 -6.12 6.05
C GLU A 98 -17.06 -5.53 4.72
N ILE A 99 -16.06 -6.16 4.08
CA ILE A 99 -15.54 -5.72 2.79
C ILE A 99 -16.62 -5.78 1.71
N LEU A 100 -17.39 -6.87 1.64
CA LEU A 100 -18.45 -7.04 0.64
C LEU A 100 -19.59 -6.05 0.83
N ALA A 101 -20.03 -5.82 2.07
CA ALA A 101 -21.07 -4.83 2.37
C ALA A 101 -20.67 -3.41 1.95
N VAL A 102 -19.40 -3.03 2.16
CA VAL A 102 -18.89 -1.73 1.70
C VAL A 102 -18.92 -1.64 0.17
N ILE A 103 -18.47 -2.67 -0.54
CA ILE A 103 -18.47 -2.69 -2.01
C ILE A 103 -19.90 -2.59 -2.57
N GLU A 104 -20.86 -3.29 -1.96
CA GLU A 104 -22.27 -3.21 -2.34
C GLU A 104 -22.83 -1.79 -2.16
N SER A 105 -22.56 -1.17 -1.00
CA SER A 105 -22.97 0.22 -0.75
C SER A 105 -22.33 1.23 -1.72
N GLU A 106 -21.06 1.02 -2.10
CA GLU A 106 -20.36 1.84 -3.10
C GLU A 106 -20.98 1.67 -4.49
N LEU A 107 -21.35 0.45 -4.86
CA LEU A 107 -21.98 0.14 -6.15
C LEU A 107 -23.38 0.76 -6.25
N GLU A 108 -24.18 0.70 -5.18
CA GLU A 108 -25.50 1.33 -5.11
C GLU A 108 -25.38 2.85 -5.21
N ALA A 109 -24.47 3.47 -4.45
CA ALA A 109 -24.22 4.90 -4.55
C ALA A 109 -23.79 5.30 -5.97
N ASN A 110 -22.94 4.52 -6.63
CA ASN A 110 -22.51 4.80 -7.99
C ASN A 110 -23.66 4.68 -9.00
N LYS A 111 -24.54 3.67 -8.87
CA LYS A 111 -25.75 3.55 -9.70
C LYS A 111 -26.71 4.73 -9.54
N LEU A 112 -26.80 5.31 -8.34
CA LEU A 112 -27.61 6.50 -8.09
C LEU A 112 -27.01 7.76 -8.75
N LEU A 113 -25.68 7.84 -8.83
CA LEU A 113 -24.97 8.92 -9.53
C LEU A 113 -25.04 8.79 -11.05
N ASP A 114 -25.03 7.57 -11.58
CA ASP A 114 -25.17 7.24 -13.01
C ASP A 114 -26.63 7.21 -13.50
N GLY A 115 -27.60 7.50 -12.62
CA GLY A 115 -29.00 7.69 -13.01
C GLY A 115 -29.12 8.79 -14.07
N PRO A 116 -30.03 8.68 -15.06
CA PRO A 116 -30.13 9.64 -16.14
C PRO A 116 -30.26 11.04 -15.57
N ASN A 117 -29.25 11.88 -15.86
CA ASN A 117 -29.26 13.30 -15.55
C ASN A 117 -30.63 13.89 -15.89
N LEU A 118 -31.30 14.51 -14.92
CA LEU A 118 -32.36 15.48 -15.19
C LEU A 118 -31.80 16.60 -16.07
#